data_AF-A0A954HMM5-F1
#
_entry.id   AF-A0A954HMM5-F1
#
_cell.length_a   1.000
_cell.length_b   1.000
_cell.length_c   1.000
_cell.angle_alpha   90.00
_cell.angle_beta   90.00
_cell.angle_gamma   90.00
#
_symmetry.space_group_name_H-M   'P 1'
#
loop_
_entity.id
_entity.type
_entity.pdbx_description
1 polymer ?
#
loop_
_entity_poly.entity_id
_entity_poly.type
_entity_poly.pdbx_seq_one_letter_code
_entity_poly.pdbx_strand_id
1 'polypeptide(L)'
;MLITTATATAGDGSDISALIRDVKSGTMSARDAFVTGERLESQHEWVDAIRIYEAALEQHPNDADITYALRRTRVQYSIDRRYSDRSFEQKMLTQGRAEALDTLEDIMTRIDMEYVDRVTATRIIAHGSESLYMALGNERFLNANVR
;
A
#
# COMPACT_ATOMS: atom_id res chain seq x y z
N MET A 1 15.57 -5.96 -38.84
CA MET A 1 15.35 -4.88 -37.86
C MET A 1 14.73 -5.52 -36.63
N LEU A 2 15.57 -6.00 -35.71
CA LEU A 2 15.14 -6.74 -34.52
C LEU A 2 14.82 -5.73 -33.42
N ILE A 3 13.58 -5.73 -32.97
CA ILE A 3 13.15 -4.97 -31.79
C ILE A 3 13.52 -5.84 -30.58
N THR A 4 14.64 -5.50 -29.94
CA THR A 4 15.01 -6.03 -28.63
C THR A 4 14.11 -5.38 -27.59
N THR A 5 13.11 -6.11 -27.10
CA THR A 5 12.37 -5.77 -25.90
C THR A 5 13.28 -6.01 -24.70
N ALA A 6 13.80 -4.93 -24.12
CA ALA A 6 14.48 -4.96 -22.83
C ALA A 6 13.42 -5.25 -21.74
N THR A 7 13.41 -6.50 -21.27
CA THR A 7 12.82 -6.87 -20.00
C THR A 7 13.56 -6.13 -18.89
N ALA A 8 12.90 -5.15 -18.27
CA ALA A 8 13.39 -4.50 -17.06
C ALA A 8 13.49 -5.58 -15.97
N THR A 9 14.73 -5.90 -15.61
CA THR A 9 15.07 -6.75 -14.48
C THR A 9 14.61 -6.07 -13.20
N ALA A 10 13.83 -6.80 -12.40
CA ALA A 10 13.49 -6.48 -11.02
C ALA A 10 14.71 -5.91 -10.28
N GLY A 11 14.52 -4.79 -9.59
CA GLY A 11 15.56 -4.14 -8.79
C GLY A 11 16.31 -5.14 -7.93
N ASP A 12 17.62 -5.19 -8.12
CA ASP A 12 18.54 -6.00 -7.34
C ASP A 12 18.44 -5.58 -5.87
N GLY A 13 17.90 -6.44 -5.00
CA GLY A 13 17.67 -6.15 -3.57
C GLY A 13 18.92 -5.73 -2.78
N SER A 14 20.09 -5.85 -3.42
CA SER A 14 21.38 -5.26 -3.03
C SER A 14 21.33 -3.73 -2.93
N ASP A 15 20.64 -3.04 -3.82
CA ASP A 15 20.63 -1.56 -3.90
C ASP A 15 19.73 -0.92 -2.83
N ILE A 16 18.53 -1.48 -2.59
CA ILE A 16 17.60 -0.94 -1.58
C ILE A 16 18.17 -1.01 -0.17
N SER A 17 18.91 -2.07 0.15
CA SER A 17 19.52 -2.22 1.47
C SER A 17 20.60 -1.16 1.75
N ALA A 18 21.27 -0.67 0.71
CA ALA A 18 22.21 0.46 0.80
C ALA A 18 21.45 1.78 1.02
N LEU A 19 20.41 2.04 0.22
CA LEU A 19 19.59 3.24 0.36
C LEU A 19 18.97 3.38 1.76
N ILE A 20 18.43 2.29 2.32
CA ILE A 20 17.89 2.28 3.68
C ILE A 20 18.97 2.62 4.72
N ARG A 21 20.20 2.12 4.52
CA ARG A 21 21.32 2.44 5.41
C ARG A 21 21.64 3.93 5.36
N ASP A 22 21.66 4.52 4.16
CA ASP A 22 21.96 5.94 3.96
C ASP A 22 20.88 6.86 4.55
N VAL A 23 19.61 6.44 4.49
CA VAL A 23 18.51 7.12 5.21
C VAL A 23 18.74 7.06 6.71
N LYS A 24 18.99 5.86 7.27
CA LYS A 24 19.18 5.68 8.71
C LYS A 24 20.44 6.35 9.26
N SER A 25 21.48 6.50 8.44
CA SER A 25 22.70 7.24 8.82
C SER A 25 22.57 8.75 8.67
N GLY A 26 21.45 9.25 8.12
CA GLY A 26 21.24 10.68 7.83
C GLY A 26 22.06 11.20 6.66
N THR A 27 22.70 10.31 5.88
CA THR A 27 23.42 10.67 4.64
C THR A 27 22.43 11.11 3.57
N MET A 28 21.26 10.47 3.53
CA MET A 28 20.13 10.85 2.69
C MET A 28 19.19 11.77 3.48
N SER A 29 18.83 12.92 2.90
CA SER A 29 17.89 13.85 3.53
C SER A 29 16.45 13.32 3.47
N ALA A 30 15.56 13.85 4.33
CA ALA A 30 14.13 13.52 4.31
C ALA A 30 13.50 13.74 2.92
N ARG A 31 13.91 14.83 2.25
CA ARG A 31 13.45 15.17 0.89
C ARG A 31 13.93 14.14 -0.14
N ASP A 32 15.19 13.72 -0.06
CA ASP A 32 15.73 12.74 -0.99
C ASP A 32 15.11 11.36 -0.77
N ALA A 33 14.85 10.99 0.50
CA ALA A 33 14.11 9.78 0.83
C ALA A 33 12.67 9.82 0.28
N PHE A 34 11.99 10.96 0.39
CA PHE A 34 10.66 11.16 -0.19
C PHE A 34 10.66 10.96 -1.72
N VAL A 35 11.56 11.66 -2.44
CA VAL A 35 11.69 11.55 -3.91
C VAL A 35 12.07 10.12 -4.32
N THR A 36 12.91 9.45 -3.53
CA THR A 36 13.29 8.05 -3.77
C THR A 36 12.08 7.12 -3.65
N GLY A 37 11.25 7.31 -2.62
CA GLY A 37 9.99 6.59 -2.47
C GLY A 37 9.04 6.82 -3.64
N GLU A 38 8.85 8.06 -4.10
CA GLU A 38 8.00 8.38 -5.25
C GLU A 38 8.49 7.70 -6.55
N ARG A 39 9.82 7.63 -6.73
CA ARG A 39 10.40 6.90 -7.87
C ARG A 39 10.07 5.42 -7.81
N LEU A 40 10.24 4.77 -6.66
CA LEU A 40 9.94 3.35 -6.46
C LEU A 40 8.43 3.07 -6.67
N GLU A 41 7.56 3.97 -6.22
CA GLU A 41 6.12 3.90 -6.50
C GLU A 41 5.80 3.94 -7.98
N SER A 42 6.43 4.83 -8.74
CA SER A 42 6.24 4.90 -10.20
C SER A 42 6.64 3.60 -10.92
N GLN A 43 7.56 2.84 -10.31
CA GLN A 43 8.04 1.55 -10.78
C GLN A 43 7.20 0.38 -10.24
N HIS A 44 6.14 0.65 -9.47
CA HIS A 44 5.31 -0.35 -8.77
C HIS A 44 6.10 -1.19 -7.73
N GLU A 45 7.26 -0.71 -7.28
CA GLU A 45 8.10 -1.33 -6.25
C GLU A 45 7.59 -0.92 -4.85
N TRP A 46 6.33 -1.25 -4.56
CA TRP A 46 5.63 -0.74 -3.38
C TRP A 46 6.30 -1.10 -2.06
N VAL A 47 6.82 -2.32 -1.95
CA VAL A 47 7.45 -2.83 -0.74
C VAL A 47 8.72 -2.02 -0.41
N ASP A 48 9.53 -1.71 -1.41
CA ASP A 48 10.77 -0.96 -1.21
C ASP A 48 10.48 0.52 -0.94
N ALA A 49 9.48 1.11 -1.61
CA ALA A 49 9.00 2.45 -1.27
C ALA A 49 8.56 2.55 0.21
N ILE A 50 7.77 1.58 0.69
CA ILE A 50 7.32 1.49 2.08
C ILE A 50 8.53 1.46 3.03
N ARG A 51 9.54 0.63 2.74
CA ARG A 51 10.74 0.51 3.58
C ARG A 51 11.55 1.80 3.64
N ILE A 52 11.64 2.54 2.53
CA ILE A 52 12.32 3.84 2.49
C ILE A 52 11.58 4.86 3.36
N TYR A 53 10.25 4.97 3.24
CA TYR A 53 9.49 5.90 4.07
C TYR A 53 9.51 5.53 5.56
N GLU A 54 9.42 4.24 5.90
CA GLU A 54 9.56 3.77 7.28
C GLU A 54 10.92 4.15 7.86
N ALA A 55 12.01 3.91 7.13
CA ALA A 55 13.35 4.31 7.54
C ALA A 55 13.48 5.84 7.71
N ALA A 56 12.82 6.62 6.83
CA ALA A 56 12.86 8.07 6.91
C ALA A 56 12.07 8.60 8.12
N LEU A 57 10.93 7.99 8.46
CA LEU A 57 10.14 8.36 9.65
C LEU A 57 10.80 7.96 10.97
N GLU A 58 11.70 6.97 10.97
CA GLU A 58 12.55 6.72 12.14
C GLU A 58 13.44 7.94 12.46
N GLN A 59 13.93 8.65 11.42
CA GLN A 59 14.78 9.84 11.58
C GLN A 59 13.99 11.14 11.67
N HIS A 60 12.82 11.20 11.02
CA HIS A 60 11.96 12.37 10.92
C HIS A 60 10.51 12.04 11.32
N PRO A 61 10.23 11.74 12.60
CA PRO A 61 8.93 11.19 13.02
C PRO A 61 7.72 12.10 12.79
N ASN A 62 7.94 13.40 12.65
CA ASN A 62 6.90 14.41 12.50
C ASN A 62 6.77 14.93 11.05
N ASP A 63 7.45 14.29 10.09
CA ASP A 63 7.33 14.66 8.68
C ASP A 63 5.97 14.22 8.13
N ALA A 64 5.08 15.21 7.94
CA ALA A 64 3.71 14.98 7.50
C ALA A 64 3.63 14.46 6.06
N ASP A 65 4.56 14.88 5.20
CA ASP A 65 4.57 14.49 3.78
C ASP A 65 4.96 13.03 3.64
N ILE A 66 6.02 12.60 4.33
CA ILE A 66 6.46 11.20 4.36
C ILE A 66 5.41 10.31 5.03
N THR A 67 4.78 10.79 6.10
CA THR A 67 3.69 10.06 6.77
C THR A 67 2.52 9.82 5.81
N TYR A 68 2.12 10.86 5.07
CA TYR A 68 1.06 10.76 4.08
C TYR A 68 1.45 9.85 2.91
N ALA A 69 2.69 9.97 2.40
CA ALA A 69 3.21 9.11 1.35
C ALA A 69 3.15 7.65 1.77
N LEU A 70 3.76 7.27 2.90
CA LEU A 70 3.76 5.90 3.42
C LEU A 70 2.35 5.31 3.51
N ARG A 71 1.39 6.10 4.01
CA ARG A 71 -0.01 5.68 4.11
C ARG A 71 -0.61 5.41 2.73
N ARG A 72 -0.43 6.32 1.78
CA ARG A 72 -0.89 6.15 0.39
C ARG A 72 -0.25 4.93 -0.27
N THR A 73 1.06 4.72 -0.12
CA THR A 73 1.80 3.58 -0.68
C THR A 73 1.30 2.25 -0.13
N ARG A 74 1.04 2.17 1.18
CA ARG A 74 0.47 0.96 1.81
C ARG A 74 -0.90 0.60 1.26
N VAL A 75 -1.73 1.60 0.95
CA VAL A 75 -3.03 1.37 0.30
C VAL A 75 -2.84 0.85 -1.12
N GLN A 76 -1.95 1.45 -1.92
CA GLN A 76 -1.64 0.97 -3.27
C GLN A 76 -1.10 -0.46 -3.28
N TYR A 77 -0.15 -0.78 -2.39
CA TYR A 77 0.35 -2.14 -2.20
C TYR A 77 -0.78 -3.13 -1.86
N SER A 78 -1.68 -2.75 -0.95
CA SER A 78 -2.81 -3.58 -0.54
C SER A 78 -3.79 -3.83 -1.69
N ILE A 79 -4.02 -2.84 -2.56
CA ILE A 79 -4.85 -2.99 -3.77
C ILE A 79 -4.17 -3.96 -4.72
N ASP A 80 -2.90 -3.72 -5.06
CA ASP A 80 -2.17 -4.55 -6.01
C ASP A 80 -2.11 -6.03 -5.57
N ARG A 81 -1.87 -6.26 -4.27
CA ARG A 81 -1.91 -7.61 -3.70
C ARG A 81 -3.29 -8.25 -3.80
N ARG A 82 -4.37 -7.53 -3.47
CA ARG A 82 -5.75 -8.05 -3.51
C ARG A 82 -6.15 -8.46 -4.92
N TYR A 83 -5.92 -7.60 -5.90
CA TYR A 83 -6.27 -7.92 -7.29
C TYR A 83 -5.29 -8.91 -7.94
N SER A 84 -4.14 -9.21 -7.32
CA SER A 84 -3.26 -10.31 -7.73
C SER A 84 -3.66 -11.66 -7.13
N ASP A 85 -4.47 -11.65 -6.08
CA ASP A 85 -4.93 -12.85 -5.41
C ASP A 85 -6.24 -13.34 -6.05
N ARG A 86 -6.17 -14.44 -6.80
CA ARG A 86 -7.34 -15.06 -7.43
C ARG A 86 -8.44 -15.42 -6.44
N SER A 87 -8.11 -15.72 -5.19
CA SER A 87 -9.12 -16.05 -4.17
C SER A 87 -9.95 -14.82 -3.78
N PHE A 88 -9.35 -13.63 -3.80
CA PHE A 88 -10.05 -12.38 -3.57
C PHE A 88 -11.08 -12.13 -4.67
N GLU A 89 -10.68 -12.26 -5.94
CA GLU A 89 -11.58 -12.08 -7.08
C GLU A 89 -12.74 -13.08 -7.06
N GLN A 90 -12.45 -14.37 -6.80
CA GLN A 90 -13.44 -15.42 -6.91
C GLN A 90 -14.38 -15.54 -5.71
N LYS A 91 -13.94 -15.09 -4.52
CA LYS A 91 -14.72 -15.27 -3.28
C LYS A 91 -15.23 -13.96 -2.70
N MET A 92 -14.50 -12.85 -2.87
CA MET A 92 -14.92 -11.57 -2.29
C MET A 92 -15.75 -10.77 -3.30
N LEU A 93 -15.28 -10.65 -4.55
CA LEU A 93 -15.98 -9.82 -5.56
C LEU A 93 -17.27 -10.47 -6.09
N THR A 94 -17.44 -11.78 -5.89
CA THR A 94 -18.64 -12.53 -6.29
C THR A 94 -19.73 -12.56 -5.22
N GLN A 95 -19.43 -12.10 -3.99
CA GLN A 95 -20.41 -12.10 -2.90
C GLN A 95 -21.58 -11.17 -3.21
N GLY A 96 -22.78 -11.66 -2.89
CA GLY A 96 -23.97 -10.82 -2.86
C GLY A 96 -23.88 -9.78 -1.73
N ARG A 97 -24.70 -8.73 -1.82
CA ARG A 97 -24.74 -7.67 -0.80
C ARG A 97 -24.97 -8.22 0.62
N ALA A 98 -25.85 -9.21 0.78
CA ALA A 98 -26.15 -9.79 2.09
C ALA A 98 -24.91 -10.51 2.66
N GLU A 99 -24.29 -11.40 1.88
CA GLU A 99 -23.09 -12.15 2.28
C GLU A 99 -21.91 -11.23 2.63
N ALA A 100 -21.75 -10.14 1.88
CA ALA A 100 -20.73 -9.14 2.15
C ALA A 100 -20.99 -8.37 3.46
N LEU A 101 -22.26 -8.07 3.79
CA LEU A 101 -22.63 -7.44 5.06
C LEU A 101 -22.44 -8.40 6.24
N ASP A 102 -22.83 -9.67 6.10
CA ASP A 102 -22.61 -10.70 7.12
C ASP A 102 -21.10 -10.86 7.39
N THR A 103 -20.29 -10.91 6.33
CA THR A 103 -18.81 -10.98 6.45
C THR A 103 -18.26 -9.74 7.16
N LEU A 104 -18.78 -8.55 6.89
CA LEU A 104 -18.37 -7.32 7.57
C LEU A 104 -18.73 -7.36 9.06
N GLU A 105 -19.93 -7.80 9.40
CA GLU A 105 -20.39 -7.94 10.79
C GLU A 105 -19.54 -8.94 11.57
N ASP A 106 -19.22 -10.09 10.97
CA ASP A 106 -18.34 -11.10 11.56
C ASP A 106 -16.93 -10.52 11.85
N ILE A 107 -16.35 -9.79 10.89
CA ILE A 107 -15.04 -9.15 11.06
C ILE A 107 -15.09 -8.09 12.17
N MET A 108 -16.12 -7.24 12.18
CA MET A 108 -16.32 -6.22 13.20
C MET A 108 -16.42 -6.83 14.60
N THR A 109 -17.18 -7.92 14.73
CA THR A 109 -17.34 -8.67 15.98
C THR A 109 -16.02 -9.25 16.46
N ARG A 110 -15.25 -9.87 15.56
CA ARG A 110 -13.93 -10.41 15.90
C ARG A 110 -12.93 -9.34 16.31
N ILE A 111 -12.93 -8.19 15.64
CA ILE A 111 -12.07 -7.07 16.03
C ILE A 111 -12.41 -6.61 17.46
N ASP A 112 -13.69 -6.47 17.80
CA ASP A 112 -14.11 -6.05 19.14
C ASP A 112 -13.76 -7.09 20.22
N MET A 113 -13.76 -8.39 19.87
CA MET A 113 -13.42 -9.47 20.80
C MET A 113 -11.91 -9.73 20.96
N GLU A 114 -11.14 -9.60 19.89
CA GLU A 114 -9.73 -10.02 19.84
C GLU A 114 -8.74 -8.89 20.16
N TYR A 115 -9.11 -7.61 19.99
CA TYR A 115 -8.22 -6.48 20.25
C TYR A 115 -8.42 -5.91 21.66
N VAL A 116 -7.29 -5.65 22.34
CA VAL A 116 -7.28 -5.02 23.67
C VAL A 116 -7.79 -3.59 23.61
N ASP A 117 -7.37 -2.85 22.58
CA ASP A 117 -7.81 -1.49 22.34
C ASP A 117 -9.06 -1.47 21.47
N ARG A 118 -10.06 -0.71 21.91
CA ARG A 118 -11.32 -0.60 21.19
C ARG A 118 -11.15 0.11 19.85
N VAL A 119 -11.43 -0.60 18.77
CA VAL A 119 -11.50 -0.01 17.43
C VAL A 119 -12.94 0.40 17.14
N THR A 120 -13.20 1.69 16.95
CA THR A 120 -14.55 2.18 16.66
C THR A 120 -14.95 1.89 15.21
N ALA A 121 -16.24 1.61 14.99
CA ALA A 121 -16.79 1.45 13.64
C ALA A 121 -16.49 2.67 12.75
N THR A 122 -16.56 3.88 13.32
CA THR A 122 -16.19 5.13 12.61
C THR A 122 -14.77 5.07 12.05
N ARG A 123 -13.80 4.55 12.81
CA ARG A 123 -12.41 4.46 12.36
C ARG A 123 -12.26 3.47 11.20
N ILE A 124 -12.93 2.33 11.28
CA ILE A 124 -12.93 1.29 10.24
C ILE A 124 -13.56 1.82 8.96
N ILE A 125 -14.74 2.43 9.06
CA ILE A 125 -15.42 3.03 7.90
C ILE A 125 -14.60 4.17 7.30
N ALA A 126 -14.02 5.06 8.11
CA ALA A 126 -13.17 6.14 7.60
C ALA A 126 -11.95 5.61 6.82
N HIS A 127 -11.26 4.58 7.34
CA HIS A 127 -10.16 3.93 6.64
C HIS A 127 -10.62 3.20 5.37
N GLY A 128 -11.80 2.57 5.40
CA GLY A 128 -12.40 1.92 4.24
C GLY A 128 -12.76 2.92 3.13
N SER A 129 -13.42 4.02 3.48
CA SER A 129 -13.80 5.08 2.54
C SER A 129 -12.58 5.74 1.90
N GLU A 130 -11.54 5.99 2.68
CA GLU A 130 -10.30 6.49 2.11
C GLU A 130 -9.62 5.46 1.20
N SER A 131 -9.56 4.20 1.63
CA SER A 131 -8.99 3.13 0.80
C SER A 131 -9.73 3.05 -0.54
N LEU A 132 -11.05 3.21 -0.54
CA LEU A 132 -11.86 3.30 -1.76
C LEU A 132 -11.51 4.54 -2.57
N TYR A 133 -11.43 5.72 -1.96
CA TYR A 133 -11.06 6.96 -2.64
C TYR A 133 -9.69 6.84 -3.35
N MET A 134 -8.70 6.25 -2.69
CA MET A 134 -7.38 5.99 -3.28
C MET A 134 -7.43 4.92 -4.37
N ALA A 135 -8.30 3.90 -4.23
CA ALA A 135 -8.47 2.86 -5.23
C ALA A 135 -9.11 3.37 -6.53
N LEU A 136 -9.93 4.43 -6.47
CA LEU A 136 -10.48 5.09 -7.66
C LEU A 136 -9.40 5.75 -8.53
N GLY A 137 -8.18 5.94 -8.02
CA GLY A 137 -7.02 6.36 -8.80
C GLY A 137 -6.14 5.21 -9.33
N ASN A 138 -6.50 3.94 -9.07
CA ASN A 138 -5.72 2.78 -9.46
C ASN A 138 -6.35 2.09 -10.69
N GLU A 139 -5.57 1.96 -11.77
CA GLU A 139 -6.06 1.39 -13.05
C GLU A 139 -6.57 -0.04 -12.91
N ARG A 140 -5.96 -0.87 -12.07
CA ARG A 140 -6.38 -2.27 -11.87
C ARG A 140 -7.74 -2.34 -11.17
N PHE A 141 -7.95 -1.51 -10.16
CA PHE A 141 -9.25 -1.39 -9.50
C PHE A 141 -10.33 -0.91 -10.49
N LEU A 142 -10.04 0.15 -11.27
CA LEU A 142 -10.98 0.72 -12.23
C LEU A 142 -11.39 -0.29 -13.31
N ASN A 143 -10.44 -1.04 -13.87
CA ASN A 143 -10.71 -2.06 -14.88
C ASN A 143 -11.52 -3.24 -14.35
N ALA A 144 -11.49 -3.52 -13.04
CA ALA A 144 -12.22 -4.64 -12.46
C ALA A 144 -13.63 -4.28 -11.96
N ASN A 145 -13.89 -3.01 -11.61
CA ASN A 145 -15.12 -2.63 -10.88
C ASN A 145 -15.93 -1.49 -11.49
N VAL A 146 -15.36 -0.68 -12.39
CA VAL A 146 -15.99 0.56 -12.86
C VAL A 146 -16.13 0.60 -14.38
N ARG A 147 -15.10 0.16 -15.10
CA ARG A 147 -15.10 0.06 -16.58
C ARG A 147 -15.67 -1.27 -17.02
#